data_AF-A0A349J684-F1
#
_entry.id   AF-A0A349J684-F1
#
_cell.length_a   1.000
_cell.length_b   1.000
_cell.length_c   1.000
_cell.angle_alpha   90.00
_cell.angle_beta   90.00
_cell.angle_gamma   90.00
#
_symmetry.space_group_name_H-M   'P 1'
#
loop_
_entity.id
_entity.type
_entity.pdbx_description
1 polymer ?
#
loop_
_entity_poly.entity_id
_entity_poly.type
_entity_poly.pdbx_seq_one_letter_code
_entity_poly.pdbx_strand_id
1 'polypeptide(L)'
;MTFDVRSEFPGLDDVRDGKPFAYLDTAATAQKPRLVIERMAALLGGEYGTVHRSIYRRAAHTTKLYEDARTTVARFLNAERGEIVFTGGCTDAMNLVAHAWGQAHLKPGDRVLVSGMEHHAGLVSWQAAGFRPEPIPILDDGSLDLAAYDRLLAAGGVKLVGCVHISNALGTINPVAELARRAHAAGALFLVDAAQSAPHLPLDVRALDCDFLAFGGHKVYGPTGIGVLYGRKAVLESIPPWRGGGEMIERVSFAGTTYAAPPARFEAGTPPIVEAIGLGVALEWMMELDRAAALAHEEALFAYAELRLATIPGLRRIGTAASRAGVLSFTLPGAHPADLANVLDMENVAIRAGHHCAQPVMERFGVPATARASLGVYSSREDIDRLHAGLMTCVRLFG
;
A
#
# COMPACT_ATOMS: atom_id res chain seq x y z
N MET A 1 -4.91 -24.75 15.34
CA MET A 1 -4.19 -25.04 14.08
C MET A 1 -3.32 -23.83 13.80
N THR A 2 -2.03 -24.03 13.50
CA THR A 2 -1.15 -22.95 13.04
C THR A 2 -1.59 -22.53 11.65
N PHE A 3 -1.83 -21.24 11.46
CA PHE A 3 -2.10 -20.67 10.14
C PHE A 3 -0.84 -20.83 9.28
N ASP A 4 -0.94 -21.50 8.14
CA ASP A 4 0.19 -21.71 7.21
C ASP A 4 -0.33 -21.79 5.78
N VAL A 5 0.17 -20.89 4.94
CA VAL A 5 -0.13 -20.80 3.50
C VAL A 5 1.16 -20.82 2.67
N ARG A 6 2.33 -21.05 3.28
CA ARG A 6 3.63 -20.84 2.63
C ARG A 6 3.81 -21.69 1.37
N SER A 7 3.30 -22.91 1.38
CA SER A 7 3.39 -23.86 0.25
C SER A 7 2.64 -23.41 -1.02
N GLU A 8 1.75 -22.42 -0.89
CA GLU A 8 1.05 -21.80 -2.01
C GLU A 8 1.93 -20.79 -2.75
N PHE A 9 3.06 -20.38 -2.19
CA PHE A 9 3.94 -19.34 -2.74
C PHE A 9 5.21 -19.95 -3.37
N PRO A 10 5.21 -20.28 -4.66
CA PRO A 10 6.39 -20.87 -5.32
C PRO A 10 7.62 -19.95 -5.27
N GLY A 11 7.44 -18.62 -5.16
CA GLY A 11 8.55 -17.67 -5.02
C GLY A 11 9.31 -17.77 -3.68
N LEU A 12 8.86 -18.61 -2.75
CA LEU A 12 9.54 -18.89 -1.48
C LEU A 12 10.29 -20.23 -1.49
N ASP A 13 10.15 -21.02 -2.56
CA ASP A 13 10.85 -22.28 -2.76
C ASP A 13 12.25 -22.02 -3.35
N ASP A 14 13.10 -21.43 -2.52
CA ASP A 14 14.50 -21.15 -2.83
C ASP A 14 15.40 -21.57 -1.66
N VAL A 15 16.53 -22.20 -1.99
CA VAL A 15 17.51 -22.73 -1.03
C VAL A 15 18.90 -22.41 -1.54
N ARG A 16 19.67 -21.63 -0.76
CA ARG A 16 21.06 -21.28 -1.04
C ARG A 16 21.97 -21.85 0.05
N ASP A 17 22.94 -22.67 -0.34
CA ASP A 17 23.90 -23.31 0.57
C ASP A 17 23.23 -24.07 1.74
N GLY A 18 22.11 -24.75 1.47
CA GLY A 18 21.32 -25.48 2.46
C GLY A 18 20.48 -24.60 3.39
N LYS A 19 20.45 -23.27 3.18
CA LYS A 19 19.63 -22.32 3.93
C LYS A 19 18.34 -22.02 3.14
N PRO A 20 17.14 -22.30 3.68
CA PRO A 20 15.87 -21.92 3.05
C PRO A 20 15.78 -20.41 2.79
N PHE A 21 14.87 -19.93 1.97
CA PHE A 21 14.74 -18.48 1.73
C PHE A 21 13.84 -17.80 2.78
N ALA A 22 14.39 -16.86 3.55
CA ALA A 22 13.61 -16.03 4.47
C ALA A 22 13.30 -14.69 3.82
N TYR A 23 12.11 -14.56 3.24
CA TYR A 23 11.67 -13.33 2.61
C TYR A 23 11.01 -12.39 3.63
N LEU A 24 11.73 -11.35 4.05
CA LEU A 24 11.30 -10.35 5.02
C LEU A 24 11.32 -8.93 4.42
N ASP A 25 10.92 -8.78 3.16
CA ASP A 25 10.73 -7.49 2.47
C ASP A 25 9.32 -7.33 1.87
N THR A 26 8.32 -7.98 2.48
CA THR A 26 6.91 -7.95 2.03
C THR A 26 6.34 -6.53 1.91
N ALA A 27 6.75 -5.59 2.77
CA ALA A 27 6.31 -4.20 2.70
C ALA A 27 6.83 -3.45 1.46
N ALA A 28 7.85 -3.96 0.76
CA ALA A 28 8.23 -3.47 -0.56
C ALA A 28 7.35 -4.11 -1.63
N THR A 29 7.25 -5.45 -1.64
CA THR A 29 6.35 -6.20 -2.52
C THR A 29 6.10 -7.58 -1.92
N ALA A 30 4.90 -8.14 -2.09
CA ALA A 30 4.62 -9.48 -1.61
C ALA A 30 4.98 -10.54 -2.66
N GLN A 31 5.29 -11.77 -2.24
CA GLN A 31 5.30 -12.93 -3.14
C GLN A 31 3.89 -13.27 -3.63
N LYS A 32 3.79 -14.07 -4.71
CA LYS A 32 2.51 -14.35 -5.40
C LYS A 32 2.09 -15.79 -5.14
N PRO A 33 0.83 -16.06 -4.73
CA PRO A 33 0.35 -17.42 -4.64
C PRO A 33 0.23 -18.02 -6.04
N ARG A 34 0.42 -19.33 -6.15
CA ARG A 34 0.46 -20.08 -7.41
C ARG A 34 -0.79 -19.82 -8.26
N LEU A 35 -1.95 -19.76 -7.63
CA LEU A 35 -3.24 -19.51 -8.29
C LEU A 35 -3.27 -18.18 -9.06
N VAL A 36 -2.60 -17.12 -8.59
CA VAL A 36 -2.55 -15.82 -9.29
C VAL A 36 -1.69 -15.96 -10.55
N ILE A 37 -0.54 -16.62 -10.42
CA ILE A 37 0.41 -16.86 -11.51
C ILE A 37 -0.28 -17.68 -12.61
N GLU A 38 -0.90 -18.79 -12.23
CA GLU A 38 -1.59 -19.69 -13.15
C GLU A 38 -2.77 -19.02 -13.84
N ARG A 39 -3.56 -18.21 -13.11
CA ARG A 39 -4.67 -17.47 -13.71
C ARG A 39 -4.19 -16.51 -14.81
N MET A 40 -3.15 -15.72 -14.52
CA MET A 40 -2.60 -14.76 -15.48
C MET A 40 -2.02 -15.48 -16.70
N ALA A 41 -1.30 -16.59 -16.50
CA ALA A 41 -0.76 -17.41 -17.58
C ALA A 41 -1.86 -18.02 -18.46
N ALA A 42 -2.93 -18.55 -17.86
CA ALA A 42 -4.06 -19.12 -18.59
C ALA A 42 -4.78 -18.06 -19.45
N LEU A 43 -4.96 -16.85 -18.91
CA LEU A 43 -5.58 -15.74 -19.64
C LEU A 43 -4.78 -15.40 -20.90
N LEU A 44 -3.47 -15.18 -20.74
CA LEU A 44 -2.57 -14.85 -21.84
C LEU A 44 -2.43 -16.00 -22.86
N GLY A 45 -2.42 -17.24 -22.40
CA GLY A 45 -2.19 -18.42 -23.24
C GLY A 45 -3.37 -18.81 -24.14
N GLY A 46 -4.61 -18.54 -23.74
CA GLY A 46 -5.77 -19.08 -24.47
C GLY A 46 -7.06 -18.23 -24.50
N GLU A 47 -7.23 -17.31 -23.56
CA GLU A 47 -8.51 -16.63 -23.33
C GLU A 47 -8.53 -15.17 -23.79
N TYR A 48 -7.35 -14.57 -23.98
CA TYR A 48 -7.17 -13.12 -24.16
C TYR A 48 -7.94 -12.51 -25.34
N GLY A 49 -8.62 -11.41 -25.05
CA GLY A 49 -9.13 -10.42 -25.99
C GLY A 49 -9.07 -9.02 -25.38
N THR A 50 -9.28 -7.97 -26.17
CA THR A 50 -9.45 -6.62 -25.60
C THR A 50 -10.76 -6.51 -24.81
N VAL A 51 -10.94 -5.41 -24.06
CA VAL A 51 -12.13 -5.16 -23.24
C VAL A 51 -13.08 -4.10 -23.82
N HIS A 52 -14.31 -4.08 -23.31
CA HIS A 52 -15.38 -3.11 -23.57
C HIS A 52 -15.92 -3.10 -25.01
N ARG A 53 -15.31 -2.36 -25.94
CA ARG A 53 -15.93 -1.99 -27.23
C ARG A 53 -15.99 -3.11 -28.28
N SER A 54 -15.47 -4.29 -27.96
CA SER A 54 -15.38 -5.42 -28.88
C SER A 54 -16.41 -6.51 -28.56
N ILE A 55 -17.14 -6.97 -29.59
CA ILE A 55 -18.27 -7.90 -29.44
C ILE A 55 -17.93 -9.38 -29.70
N TYR A 56 -16.71 -9.70 -30.15
CA TYR A 56 -16.32 -11.08 -30.40
C TYR A 56 -16.17 -11.86 -29.08
N ARG A 57 -16.40 -13.18 -29.13
CA ARG A 57 -16.49 -14.07 -27.95
C ARG A 57 -15.39 -13.86 -26.91
N ARG A 58 -14.12 -13.76 -27.34
CA ARG A 58 -12.97 -13.56 -26.43
C ARG A 58 -12.97 -12.17 -25.77
N ALA A 59 -13.34 -11.12 -26.49
CA ALA A 59 -13.46 -9.78 -25.91
C ALA A 59 -14.61 -9.70 -24.90
N ALA A 60 -15.77 -10.30 -25.21
CA ALA A 60 -16.90 -10.35 -24.28
C ALA A 60 -16.51 -11.11 -22.99
N HIS A 61 -15.83 -12.26 -23.13
CA HIS A 61 -15.32 -13.04 -22.01
C HIS A 61 -14.32 -12.23 -21.17
N THR A 62 -13.33 -11.60 -21.79
CA THR A 62 -12.29 -10.84 -21.09
C THR A 62 -12.87 -9.59 -20.41
N THR A 63 -13.84 -8.93 -21.05
CA THR A 63 -14.57 -7.80 -20.44
C THR A 63 -15.30 -8.23 -19.19
N LYS A 64 -15.97 -9.38 -19.22
CA LYS A 64 -16.64 -9.92 -18.03
C LYS A 64 -15.64 -10.13 -16.90
N LEU A 65 -14.52 -10.79 -17.17
CA LEU A 65 -13.50 -11.06 -16.15
C LEU A 65 -12.88 -9.77 -15.57
N TYR A 66 -12.63 -8.77 -16.41
CA TYR A 66 -12.11 -7.47 -15.97
C TYR A 66 -13.10 -6.74 -15.04
N GLU A 67 -14.40 -6.74 -15.38
CA GLU A 67 -15.44 -6.14 -14.54
C GLU A 67 -15.78 -6.97 -13.30
N ASP A 68 -15.64 -8.30 -13.36
CA ASP A 68 -15.73 -9.18 -12.19
C ASP A 68 -14.60 -8.83 -11.21
N ALA A 69 -13.37 -8.63 -11.68
CA ALA A 69 -12.26 -8.21 -10.82
C ALA A 69 -12.53 -6.86 -10.14
N ARG A 70 -13.14 -5.90 -10.84
CA ARG A 70 -13.59 -4.64 -10.22
C ARG A 70 -14.64 -4.89 -9.13
N THR A 71 -15.54 -5.83 -9.37
CA THR A 71 -16.55 -6.24 -8.37
C THR A 71 -15.91 -6.90 -7.16
N THR A 72 -14.87 -7.72 -7.35
CA THR A 72 -14.07 -8.29 -6.26
C THR A 72 -13.37 -7.22 -5.44
N VAL A 73 -12.75 -6.22 -6.09
CA VAL A 73 -12.14 -5.06 -5.39
C VAL A 73 -13.19 -4.30 -4.58
N ALA A 74 -14.37 -4.06 -5.16
CA ALA A 74 -15.46 -3.40 -4.45
C ALA A 74 -15.88 -4.19 -3.21
N ARG A 75 -16.03 -5.52 -3.32
CA ARG A 75 -16.35 -6.37 -2.17
C ARG A 75 -15.24 -6.37 -1.12
N PHE A 76 -13.98 -6.46 -1.55
CA PHE A 76 -12.82 -6.44 -0.67
C PHE A 76 -12.76 -5.18 0.20
N LEU A 77 -13.17 -4.04 -0.34
CA LEU A 77 -13.22 -2.75 0.35
C LEU A 77 -14.56 -2.43 1.03
N ASN A 78 -15.58 -3.26 0.85
CA ASN A 78 -16.97 -2.94 1.19
C ASN A 78 -17.51 -1.66 0.49
N ALA A 79 -17.17 -1.48 -0.78
CA ALA A 79 -17.55 -0.35 -1.64
C ALA A 79 -18.55 -0.77 -2.74
N GLU A 80 -18.99 0.19 -3.54
CA GLU A 80 -19.71 -0.09 -4.78
C GLU A 80 -18.76 -0.14 -6.00
N ARG A 81 -19.11 -0.94 -7.02
CA ARG A 81 -18.30 -1.09 -8.24
C ARG A 81 -18.00 0.24 -8.93
N GLY A 82 -18.95 1.18 -8.92
CA GLY A 82 -18.80 2.51 -9.53
C GLY A 82 -17.79 3.42 -8.83
N GLU A 83 -17.38 3.05 -7.63
CA GLU A 83 -16.44 3.80 -6.79
C GLU A 83 -14.99 3.32 -6.96
N ILE A 84 -14.77 2.27 -7.76
CA ILE A 84 -13.46 1.64 -7.96
C ILE A 84 -12.86 2.06 -9.30
N VAL A 85 -11.72 2.74 -9.24
CA VAL A 85 -10.89 3.11 -10.39
C VAL A 85 -9.61 2.26 -10.38
N PHE A 86 -9.32 1.59 -11.49
CA PHE A 86 -8.04 0.93 -11.70
C PHE A 86 -6.98 1.94 -12.16
N THR A 87 -5.79 1.82 -11.60
CA THR A 87 -4.65 2.70 -11.85
C THR A 87 -3.37 1.87 -12.03
N GLY A 88 -2.24 2.49 -12.36
CA GLY A 88 -0.96 1.79 -12.45
C GLY A 88 -0.37 1.33 -11.11
N GLY A 89 -0.94 1.75 -9.98
CA GLY A 89 -0.44 1.49 -8.63
C GLY A 89 -0.96 2.53 -7.62
N CYS A 90 -0.65 2.36 -6.34
CA CYS A 90 -1.02 3.33 -5.29
C CYS A 90 -0.53 4.75 -5.65
N THR A 91 0.70 4.88 -6.15
CA THR A 91 1.26 6.17 -6.59
C THR A 91 0.44 6.83 -7.70
N ASP A 92 -0.03 6.05 -8.68
CA ASP A 92 -0.83 6.55 -9.80
C ASP A 92 -2.20 7.03 -9.29
N ALA A 93 -2.80 6.30 -8.35
CA ALA A 93 -4.00 6.72 -7.63
C ALA A 93 -3.82 8.03 -6.84
N MET A 94 -2.70 8.20 -6.12
CA MET A 94 -2.41 9.45 -5.40
C MET A 94 -2.23 10.63 -6.36
N ASN A 95 -1.58 10.41 -7.50
CA ASN A 95 -1.41 11.44 -8.53
C ASN A 95 -2.76 11.83 -9.17
N LEU A 96 -3.68 10.88 -9.39
CA LEU A 96 -5.03 11.19 -9.82
C LEU A 96 -5.70 12.18 -8.85
N VAL A 97 -5.68 11.89 -7.55
CA VAL A 97 -6.29 12.77 -6.54
C VAL A 97 -5.61 14.14 -6.53
N ALA A 98 -4.28 14.19 -6.44
CA ALA A 98 -3.56 15.46 -6.38
C ALA A 98 -3.73 16.32 -7.65
N HIS A 99 -3.62 15.72 -8.85
CA HIS A 99 -3.66 16.46 -10.11
C HIS A 99 -5.07 16.72 -10.64
N ALA A 100 -6.04 15.84 -10.39
CA ALA A 100 -7.40 16.03 -10.89
C ALA A 100 -8.30 16.68 -9.84
N TRP A 101 -8.42 16.08 -8.64
CA TRP A 101 -9.23 16.67 -7.57
C TRP A 101 -8.58 17.95 -7.05
N GLY A 102 -7.29 17.92 -6.74
CA GLY A 102 -6.56 19.07 -6.18
C GLY A 102 -6.64 20.31 -7.07
N GLN A 103 -6.34 20.18 -8.36
CA GLN A 103 -6.40 21.30 -9.30
C GLN A 103 -7.81 21.87 -9.50
N ALA A 104 -8.83 21.02 -9.41
CA ALA A 104 -10.20 21.45 -9.61
C ALA A 104 -10.81 22.15 -8.38
N HIS A 105 -10.33 21.83 -7.17
CA HIS A 105 -11.01 22.23 -5.93
C HIS A 105 -10.18 23.13 -5.01
N LEU A 106 -8.84 23.07 -5.08
CA LEU A 106 -7.97 23.87 -4.21
C LEU A 106 -7.71 25.25 -4.79
N LYS A 107 -7.72 26.25 -3.91
CA LYS A 107 -7.43 27.65 -4.20
C LYS A 107 -6.20 28.13 -3.41
N PRO A 108 -5.58 29.26 -3.79
CA PRO A 108 -4.54 29.87 -2.97
C PRO A 108 -5.03 30.09 -1.52
N GLY A 109 -4.26 29.60 -0.55
CA GLY A 109 -4.59 29.65 0.88
C GLY A 109 -5.32 28.42 1.41
N ASP A 110 -5.82 27.53 0.55
CA ASP A 110 -6.31 26.23 0.98
C ASP A 110 -5.14 25.33 1.41
N ARG A 111 -5.39 24.51 2.44
CA ARG A 111 -4.36 23.69 3.10
C ARG A 111 -4.65 22.21 2.85
N VAL A 112 -3.59 21.47 2.55
CA VAL A 112 -3.59 20.01 2.49
C VAL A 112 -2.71 19.52 3.63
N LEU A 113 -3.27 18.76 4.57
CA LEU A 113 -2.48 18.12 5.61
C LEU A 113 -2.09 16.72 5.17
N VAL A 114 -0.89 16.27 5.49
CA VAL A 114 -0.45 14.88 5.29
C VAL A 114 0.23 14.36 6.54
N SER A 115 0.21 13.06 6.80
CA SER A 115 0.92 12.52 7.96
C SER A 115 2.43 12.78 7.86
N GLY A 116 3.11 13.04 8.99
CA GLY A 116 4.57 13.20 9.02
C GLY A 116 5.34 11.91 8.71
N MET A 117 4.62 10.82 8.47
CA MET A 117 5.13 9.49 8.13
C MET A 117 4.67 9.00 6.75
N GLU A 118 4.23 9.92 5.88
CA GLU A 118 3.85 9.58 4.50
C GLU A 118 4.97 8.85 3.76
N HIS A 119 4.57 7.87 2.94
CA HIS A 119 5.39 7.41 1.84
C HIS A 119 5.52 8.54 0.80
N HIS A 120 6.63 8.60 0.06
CA HIS A 120 6.88 9.64 -0.94
C HIS A 120 5.74 9.81 -1.94
N ALA A 121 5.00 8.75 -2.27
CA ALA A 121 3.81 8.83 -3.12
C ALA A 121 2.70 9.75 -2.56
N GLY A 122 2.48 9.74 -1.24
CA GLY A 122 1.51 10.60 -0.55
C GLY A 122 2.00 12.03 -0.31
N LEU A 123 3.28 12.32 -0.60
CA LEU A 123 3.89 13.64 -0.45
C LEU A 123 4.19 14.31 -1.80
N VAL A 124 4.96 13.62 -2.65
CA VAL A 124 5.46 14.13 -3.93
C VAL A 124 4.34 14.33 -4.94
N SER A 125 3.24 13.57 -4.87
CA SER A 125 2.06 13.78 -5.72
C SER A 125 1.48 15.19 -5.56
N TRP A 126 1.32 15.66 -4.31
CA TRP A 126 0.87 17.02 -4.02
C TRP A 126 1.87 18.07 -4.48
N GLN A 127 3.17 17.84 -4.22
CA GLN A 127 4.24 18.74 -4.63
C GLN A 127 4.34 18.88 -6.16
N ALA A 128 4.25 17.76 -6.88
CA ALA A 128 4.25 17.72 -8.33
C ALA A 128 3.00 18.38 -8.94
N ALA A 129 1.87 18.29 -8.25
CA ALA A 129 0.68 19.07 -8.55
C ALA A 129 0.79 20.55 -8.15
N GLY A 130 1.94 21.02 -7.64
CA GLY A 130 2.16 22.43 -7.29
C GLY A 130 1.58 22.86 -5.94
N PHE A 131 1.11 21.91 -5.13
CA PHE A 131 0.67 22.16 -3.76
C PHE A 131 1.81 21.96 -2.76
N ARG A 132 1.69 22.56 -1.58
CA ARG A 132 2.65 22.39 -0.48
C ARG A 132 1.94 21.76 0.70
N PRO A 133 1.93 20.42 0.81
CA PRO A 133 1.26 19.77 1.92
C PRO A 133 1.97 20.08 3.24
N GLU A 134 1.19 20.27 4.30
CA GLU A 134 1.67 20.54 5.65
C GLU A 134 1.72 19.23 6.45
N PRO A 135 2.84 18.91 7.12
CA PRO A 135 2.96 17.66 7.85
C PRO A 135 2.23 17.70 9.20
N ILE A 136 1.48 16.65 9.51
CA ILE A 136 1.02 16.33 10.85
C ILE A 136 2.21 15.69 11.59
N PRO A 137 2.74 16.30 12.67
CA PRO A 137 3.92 15.80 13.34
C PRO A 137 3.77 14.37 13.89
N ILE A 138 4.91 13.69 14.06
CA ILE A 138 4.98 12.38 14.72
C ILE A 138 5.78 12.49 16.03
N LEU A 139 5.38 11.71 17.03
CA LEU A 139 6.02 11.60 18.34
C LEU A 139 7.25 10.70 18.29
N ASP A 140 8.02 10.65 19.38
CA ASP A 140 9.28 9.89 19.45
C ASP A 140 9.08 8.37 19.38
N ASP A 141 7.89 7.87 19.75
CA ASP A 141 7.52 6.48 19.55
C ASP A 141 7.11 6.19 18.09
N GLY A 142 6.98 7.21 17.24
CA GLY A 142 6.53 7.07 15.86
C GLY A 142 5.00 7.03 15.69
N SER A 143 4.22 7.37 16.72
CA SER A 143 2.78 7.64 16.59
C SER A 143 2.52 9.06 16.07
N LEU A 144 1.35 9.30 15.48
CA LEU A 144 0.95 10.66 15.10
C LEU A 144 0.64 11.53 16.33
N ASP A 145 1.07 12.79 16.31
CA ASP A 145 0.68 13.77 17.32
C ASP A 145 -0.75 14.26 17.06
N LEU A 146 -1.72 13.58 17.69
CA LEU A 146 -3.14 13.90 17.56
C LEU A 146 -3.48 15.29 18.11
N ALA A 147 -2.75 15.79 19.11
CA ALA A 147 -2.97 17.13 19.64
C ALA A 147 -2.51 18.21 18.65
N ALA A 148 -1.39 17.98 17.94
CA ALA A 148 -0.97 18.83 16.84
C ALA A 148 -1.96 18.77 15.66
N TYR A 149 -2.48 17.58 15.35
CA TYR A 149 -3.52 17.42 14.34
C TYR A 149 -4.76 18.28 14.64
N ASP A 150 -5.28 18.22 15.87
CA ASP A 150 -6.43 19.01 16.28
C ASP A 150 -6.17 20.53 16.18
N ARG A 151 -4.96 20.99 16.55
CA ARG A 151 -4.55 22.39 16.38
C ARG A 151 -4.48 22.80 14.91
N LEU A 152 -3.95 21.94 14.04
CA LEU A 152 -3.84 22.20 12.60
C LEU A 152 -5.23 22.33 11.95
N LEU A 153 -6.18 21.48 12.34
CA LEU A 153 -7.57 21.57 11.89
C LEU A 153 -8.26 22.84 12.43
N ALA A 154 -8.09 23.14 13.72
CA ALA A 154 -8.70 24.31 14.36
C ALA A 154 -8.23 25.66 13.76
N ALA A 155 -7.02 25.70 13.20
CA ALA A 155 -6.53 26.88 12.47
C ALA A 155 -7.30 27.15 11.16
N GLY A 156 -8.10 26.20 10.67
CA GLY A 156 -9.00 26.36 9.52
C GLY A 156 -8.29 26.28 8.15
N GLY A 157 -9.08 26.36 7.08
CA GLY A 157 -8.58 26.35 5.69
C GLY A 157 -8.16 24.98 5.16
N VAL A 158 -8.29 23.91 5.95
CA VAL A 158 -7.96 22.55 5.51
C VAL A 158 -9.03 22.04 4.55
N LYS A 159 -8.62 21.54 3.39
CA LYS A 159 -9.52 20.97 2.35
C LYS A 159 -9.36 19.48 2.17
N LEU A 160 -8.17 18.95 2.46
CA LEU A 160 -7.92 17.53 2.43
C LEU A 160 -6.88 17.14 3.49
N VAL A 161 -7.08 15.97 4.09
CA VAL A 161 -6.12 15.30 4.95
C VAL A 161 -5.75 13.95 4.35
N GLY A 162 -4.46 13.74 4.07
CA GLY A 162 -3.89 12.47 3.64
C GLY A 162 -3.22 11.74 4.80
N CYS A 163 -3.42 10.43 4.92
CA CYS A 163 -2.76 9.64 5.96
C CYS A 163 -2.49 8.21 5.49
N VAL A 164 -1.24 7.75 5.65
CA VAL A 164 -0.93 6.31 5.65
C VAL A 164 -1.72 5.61 6.75
N HIS A 165 -2.47 4.56 6.39
CA HIS A 165 -3.15 3.74 7.39
C HIS A 165 -2.14 2.93 8.20
N ILE A 166 -1.09 2.42 7.53
CA ILE A 166 0.06 1.78 8.17
C ILE A 166 1.33 2.37 7.58
N SER A 167 2.23 2.86 8.43
CA SER A 167 3.52 3.36 7.97
C SER A 167 4.39 2.22 7.42
N ASN A 168 4.85 2.36 6.18
CA ASN A 168 5.77 1.39 5.60
C ASN A 168 7.18 1.43 6.21
N ALA A 169 7.52 2.50 6.93
CA ALA A 169 8.81 2.67 7.58
C ALA A 169 8.73 2.32 9.06
N LEU A 170 7.65 2.66 9.76
CA LEU A 170 7.55 2.50 11.21
C LEU A 170 6.68 1.32 11.66
N GLY A 171 5.81 0.82 10.78
CA GLY A 171 4.79 -0.17 11.11
C GLY A 171 3.61 0.39 11.90
N THR A 172 3.65 1.64 12.36
CA THR A 172 2.55 2.32 13.08
C THR A 172 1.23 2.21 12.32
N ILE A 173 0.19 1.71 13.00
CA ILE A 173 -1.19 1.71 12.51
C ILE A 173 -1.86 3.00 13.00
N ASN A 174 -2.24 3.88 12.07
CA ASN A 174 -2.90 5.14 12.41
C ASN A 174 -4.42 4.94 12.57
N PRO A 175 -5.07 5.65 13.50
CA PRO A 175 -6.51 5.54 13.73
C PRO A 175 -7.31 6.30 12.66
N VAL A 176 -7.23 5.87 11.40
CA VAL A 176 -7.71 6.65 10.24
C VAL A 176 -9.21 6.96 10.28
N ALA A 177 -10.04 6.07 10.84
CA ALA A 177 -11.47 6.35 11.01
C ALA A 177 -11.69 7.55 11.96
N GLU A 178 -10.92 7.64 13.04
CA GLU A 178 -10.99 8.77 13.97
C GLU A 178 -10.48 10.06 13.32
N LEU A 179 -9.38 9.97 12.56
CA LEU A 179 -8.83 11.11 11.82
C LEU A 179 -9.82 11.62 10.77
N ALA A 180 -10.47 10.72 10.02
CA ALA A 180 -11.48 11.07 9.02
C ALA A 180 -12.65 11.84 9.63
N ARG A 181 -13.21 11.36 10.76
CA ARG A 181 -14.29 12.08 11.46
C ARG A 181 -13.89 13.51 11.85
N ARG A 182 -12.67 13.71 12.34
CA ARG A 182 -12.15 15.05 12.72
C ARG A 182 -11.92 15.93 11.50
N ALA A 183 -11.38 15.39 10.41
CA ALA A 183 -11.23 16.11 9.14
C ALA A 183 -12.59 16.57 8.59
N HIS A 184 -13.58 15.67 8.57
CA HIS A 184 -14.94 15.96 8.14
C HIS A 184 -15.59 17.04 9.00
N ALA A 185 -15.41 17.00 10.33
CA ALA A 185 -15.90 18.05 11.22
C ALA A 185 -15.28 19.43 10.93
N ALA A 186 -14.07 19.47 10.36
CA ALA A 186 -13.41 20.68 9.89
C ALA A 186 -13.74 21.04 8.42
N GLY A 187 -14.58 20.26 7.74
CA GLY A 187 -14.97 20.46 6.34
C GLY A 187 -13.93 20.03 5.30
N ALA A 188 -12.97 19.19 5.69
CA ALA A 188 -11.93 18.64 4.81
C ALA A 188 -12.27 17.21 4.38
N LEU A 189 -11.86 16.81 3.18
CA LEU A 189 -11.92 15.41 2.75
C LEU A 189 -10.79 14.57 3.37
N PHE A 190 -10.94 13.25 3.39
CA PHE A 190 -9.95 12.32 3.92
C PHE A 190 -9.49 11.28 2.88
N LEU A 191 -8.16 11.20 2.68
CA LEU A 191 -7.49 10.27 1.77
C LEU A 191 -6.65 9.27 2.58
N VAL A 192 -6.95 7.98 2.42
CA VAL A 192 -6.21 6.88 3.06
C VAL A 192 -5.19 6.30 2.08
N ASP A 193 -3.90 6.33 2.43
CA ASP A 193 -2.91 5.43 1.81
C ASP A 193 -2.98 4.07 2.50
N ALA A 194 -3.63 3.13 1.83
CA ALA A 194 -3.83 1.77 2.29
C ALA A 194 -2.81 0.77 1.71
N ALA A 195 -1.71 1.24 1.10
CA ALA A 195 -0.73 0.36 0.48
C ALA A 195 -0.17 -0.71 1.42
N GLN A 196 -0.09 -0.41 2.72
CA GLN A 196 0.30 -1.38 3.75
C GLN A 196 -0.88 -1.94 4.55
N SER A 197 -2.01 -1.23 4.70
CA SER A 197 -3.16 -1.82 5.41
C SER A 197 -3.90 -2.86 4.59
N ALA A 198 -3.96 -2.71 3.27
CA ALA A 198 -4.67 -3.65 2.40
C ALA A 198 -4.20 -5.10 2.54
N PRO A 199 -2.89 -5.44 2.60
CA PRO A 199 -2.48 -6.82 2.84
C PRO A 199 -2.73 -7.33 4.26
N HIS A 200 -2.80 -6.46 5.28
CA HIS A 200 -2.70 -6.86 6.69
C HIS A 200 -4.00 -6.70 7.49
N LEU A 201 -4.90 -5.79 7.09
CA LEU A 201 -6.10 -5.44 7.86
C LEU A 201 -7.37 -5.63 7.02
N PRO A 202 -8.50 -6.00 7.66
CA PRO A 202 -9.79 -5.90 7.01
C PRO A 202 -10.08 -4.43 6.69
N LEU A 203 -10.50 -4.15 5.46
CA LEU A 203 -10.86 -2.80 5.02
C LEU A 203 -12.37 -2.71 4.80
N ASP A 204 -12.95 -1.67 5.39
CA ASP A 204 -14.34 -1.28 5.17
C ASP A 204 -14.37 0.24 4.98
N VAL A 205 -14.43 0.71 3.73
CA VAL A 205 -14.38 2.15 3.43
C VAL A 205 -15.57 2.91 4.01
N ARG A 206 -16.68 2.23 4.29
CA ARG A 206 -17.85 2.84 4.95
C ARG A 206 -17.59 3.05 6.43
N ALA A 207 -16.99 2.07 7.10
CA ALA A 207 -16.63 2.17 8.51
C ALA A 207 -15.44 3.13 8.74
N LEU A 208 -14.48 3.16 7.80
CA LEU A 208 -13.37 4.11 7.83
C LEU A 208 -13.81 5.55 7.54
N ASP A 209 -14.97 5.72 6.90
CA ASP A 209 -15.53 7.00 6.50
C ASP A 209 -14.55 7.83 5.64
N CYS A 210 -13.67 7.21 4.84
CA CYS A 210 -12.75 7.94 3.96
C CYS A 210 -13.42 8.37 2.65
N ASP A 211 -12.96 9.47 2.05
CA ASP A 211 -13.42 9.92 0.73
C ASP A 211 -12.65 9.27 -0.42
N PHE A 212 -11.39 8.95 -0.15
CA PHE A 212 -10.50 8.23 -1.04
C PHE A 212 -9.71 7.18 -0.28
N LEU A 213 -9.43 6.05 -0.93
CA LEU A 213 -8.50 5.05 -0.43
C LEU A 213 -7.70 4.48 -1.60
N ALA A 214 -6.38 4.40 -1.47
CA ALA A 214 -5.50 3.90 -2.51
C ALA A 214 -4.64 2.73 -2.05
N PHE A 215 -4.45 1.72 -2.91
CA PHE A 215 -3.48 0.64 -2.68
C PHE A 215 -2.91 0.09 -4.00
N GLY A 216 -1.79 -0.63 -3.91
CA GLY A 216 -1.12 -1.25 -5.06
C GLY A 216 -1.26 -2.78 -5.04
N GLY A 217 -1.55 -3.38 -6.19
CA GLY A 217 -1.79 -4.83 -6.32
C GLY A 217 -0.62 -5.69 -5.89
N HIS A 218 0.60 -5.23 -6.15
CA HIS A 218 1.82 -5.99 -5.85
C HIS A 218 2.08 -6.22 -4.36
N LYS A 219 1.42 -5.47 -3.47
CA LYS A 219 1.49 -5.66 -2.01
C LYS A 219 0.39 -6.57 -1.48
N VAL A 220 -0.76 -6.63 -2.13
CA VAL A 220 -1.88 -7.55 -1.80
C VAL A 220 -1.74 -8.87 -2.55
N TYR A 221 -0.51 -9.40 -2.61
CA TYR A 221 -0.16 -10.68 -3.25
C TYR A 221 -0.50 -10.80 -4.75
N GLY A 222 -1.00 -9.72 -5.35
CA GLY A 222 -1.35 -9.62 -6.76
C GLY A 222 -0.19 -9.15 -7.66
N PRO A 223 -0.48 -8.91 -8.94
CA PRO A 223 0.52 -8.53 -9.93
C PRO A 223 1.04 -7.10 -9.75
N THR A 224 2.18 -6.82 -10.39
CA THR A 224 2.70 -5.46 -10.60
C THR A 224 1.90 -4.74 -11.67
N GLY A 225 2.01 -3.41 -11.76
CA GLY A 225 1.40 -2.62 -12.83
C GLY A 225 -0.12 -2.37 -12.68
N ILE A 226 -0.68 -2.75 -11.54
CA ILE A 226 -2.08 -2.48 -11.18
C ILE A 226 -2.17 -1.90 -9.76
N GLY A 227 -3.04 -0.91 -9.61
CA GLY A 227 -3.46 -0.35 -8.34
C GLY A 227 -4.93 0.02 -8.38
N VAL A 228 -5.41 0.46 -7.23
CA VAL A 228 -6.81 0.81 -7.02
C VAL A 228 -6.87 2.17 -6.35
N LEU A 229 -7.76 3.02 -6.87
CA LEU A 229 -8.33 4.15 -6.15
C LEU A 229 -9.79 3.84 -5.89
N TYR A 230 -10.17 3.72 -4.62
CA TYR A 230 -11.53 3.96 -4.19
C TYR A 230 -11.74 5.47 -4.09
N GLY A 231 -12.89 5.95 -4.56
CA GLY A 231 -13.39 7.28 -4.24
C GLY A 231 -14.89 7.26 -4.07
N ARG A 232 -15.42 7.97 -3.07
CA ARG A 232 -16.87 8.12 -2.91
C ARG A 232 -17.48 8.61 -4.21
N LYS A 233 -18.60 8.00 -4.62
CA LYS A 233 -19.25 8.30 -5.91
C LYS A 233 -19.44 9.80 -6.16
N ALA A 234 -20.01 10.52 -5.20
CA ALA A 234 -20.25 11.96 -5.32
C ALA A 234 -18.96 12.79 -5.47
N VAL A 235 -17.86 12.33 -4.85
CA VAL A 235 -16.55 12.97 -4.98
C VAL A 235 -15.95 12.67 -6.35
N LEU A 236 -16.00 11.42 -6.82
CA LEU A 236 -15.52 11.06 -8.17
C LEU A 236 -16.27 11.81 -9.28
N GLU A 237 -17.57 12.04 -9.10
CA GLU A 237 -18.38 12.78 -10.07
C GLU A 237 -17.96 14.23 -10.21
N SER A 238 -17.42 14.86 -9.15
CA SER A 238 -16.92 16.24 -9.15
C SER A 238 -15.53 16.41 -9.78
N ILE A 239 -14.80 15.32 -10.00
CA ILE A 239 -13.42 15.36 -10.50
C ILE A 239 -13.41 15.39 -12.03
N PRO A 240 -12.73 16.36 -12.66
CA PRO A 240 -12.56 16.38 -14.11
C PRO A 240 -11.63 15.24 -14.57
N PRO A 241 -11.59 14.91 -15.86
CA PRO A 241 -10.65 13.92 -16.36
C PRO A 241 -9.19 14.21 -15.98
N TRP A 242 -8.46 13.14 -15.67
CA TRP A 242 -7.04 13.22 -15.37
C TRP A 242 -6.17 12.99 -16.61
N ARG A 243 -6.28 11.79 -17.21
CA ARG A 243 -5.62 11.42 -18.47
C ARG A 243 -6.66 11.45 -19.59
N GLY A 244 -6.27 11.95 -20.76
CA GLY A 244 -7.13 11.98 -21.96
C GLY A 244 -6.79 10.85 -22.92
N GLY A 245 -7.80 10.24 -23.54
CA GLY A 245 -7.61 9.18 -24.51
C GLY A 245 -8.90 8.45 -24.88
N GLY A 246 -8.76 7.27 -25.49
CA GLY A 246 -9.89 6.36 -25.71
C GLY A 246 -10.46 5.83 -24.39
N GLU A 247 -11.61 5.14 -24.47
CA GLU A 247 -12.36 4.54 -23.35
C GLU A 247 -12.98 5.50 -22.33
N MET A 248 -12.31 6.60 -21.99
CA MET A 248 -12.77 7.58 -20.98
C MET A 248 -13.73 8.66 -21.51
N ILE A 249 -14.05 8.60 -22.80
CA ILE A 249 -14.92 9.55 -23.51
C ILE A 249 -16.35 9.01 -23.67
N GLU A 250 -17.31 9.94 -23.78
CA GLU A 250 -18.66 9.66 -24.30
C GLU A 250 -18.74 10.06 -25.79
N ARG A 251 -18.30 11.28 -26.14
CA ARG A 251 -18.27 11.79 -27.52
C ARG A 251 -17.03 12.63 -27.78
N VAL A 252 -16.42 12.47 -28.96
CA VAL A 252 -15.26 13.26 -29.42
C VAL A 252 -15.57 13.91 -30.75
N SER A 253 -15.22 15.19 -30.89
CA SER A 253 -15.26 15.95 -32.15
C SER A 253 -14.21 17.06 -32.14
N PHE A 254 -13.88 17.63 -33.31
CA PHE A 254 -12.98 18.79 -33.37
C PHE A 254 -13.53 20.03 -32.64
N ALA A 255 -14.84 20.11 -32.42
CA ALA A 255 -15.48 21.20 -31.68
C ALA A 255 -15.48 21.00 -30.15
N GLY A 256 -15.14 19.80 -29.67
CA GLY A 256 -15.14 19.49 -28.24
C GLY A 256 -15.39 18.02 -27.91
N THR A 257 -15.19 17.69 -26.64
CA THR A 257 -15.26 16.33 -26.08
C THR A 257 -16.15 16.29 -24.84
N THR A 258 -16.99 15.26 -24.74
CA THR A 258 -17.71 14.90 -23.49
C THR A 258 -17.15 13.59 -22.95
N TYR A 259 -17.19 13.44 -21.63
CA TYR A 259 -16.48 12.38 -20.92
C TYR A 259 -17.44 11.38 -20.30
N ALA A 260 -17.01 10.13 -20.17
CA ALA A 260 -17.76 9.10 -19.48
C ALA A 260 -17.96 9.44 -17.99
N ALA A 261 -18.91 8.74 -17.35
CA ALA A 261 -19.03 8.75 -15.90
C ALA A 261 -17.86 7.98 -15.24
N PRO A 262 -17.54 8.25 -13.96
CA PRO A 262 -16.67 7.38 -13.18
C PRO A 262 -17.20 5.93 -13.15
N PRO A 263 -16.32 4.91 -13.10
CA PRO A 263 -14.85 5.02 -13.04
C PRO A 263 -14.18 5.23 -14.40
N ALA A 264 -14.87 4.97 -15.51
CA ALA A 264 -14.31 4.99 -16.86
C ALA A 264 -13.65 6.33 -17.24
N ARG A 265 -14.15 7.46 -16.71
CA ARG A 265 -13.54 8.80 -16.85
C ARG A 265 -12.03 8.84 -16.54
N PHE A 266 -11.57 7.95 -15.66
CA PHE A 266 -10.21 7.95 -15.14
C PHE A 266 -9.32 6.83 -15.70
N GLU A 267 -9.89 5.97 -16.55
CA GLU A 267 -9.22 4.79 -17.14
C GLU A 267 -9.00 5.01 -18.64
N ALA A 268 -8.12 5.97 -18.96
CA ALA A 268 -7.84 6.34 -20.35
C ALA A 268 -7.00 5.27 -21.07
N GLY A 269 -7.46 4.84 -22.24
CA GLY A 269 -6.78 3.85 -23.08
C GLY A 269 -7.01 2.41 -22.63
N THR A 270 -6.25 1.48 -23.23
CA THR A 270 -6.33 0.06 -22.85
C THR A 270 -5.86 -0.12 -21.41
N PRO A 271 -6.68 -0.69 -20.52
CA PRO A 271 -6.29 -0.88 -19.13
C PRO A 271 -5.33 -2.07 -18.97
N PRO A 272 -4.69 -2.22 -17.79
CA PRO A 272 -3.93 -3.41 -17.42
C PRO A 272 -4.87 -4.62 -17.18
N ILE A 273 -5.38 -5.21 -18.26
CA ILE A 273 -6.45 -6.22 -18.26
C ILE A 273 -6.05 -7.47 -17.47
N VAL A 274 -4.87 -8.02 -17.77
CA VAL A 274 -4.39 -9.28 -17.17
C VAL A 274 -4.09 -9.08 -15.70
N GLU A 275 -3.53 -7.93 -15.37
CA GLU A 275 -3.16 -7.55 -14.01
C GLU A 275 -4.40 -7.28 -13.16
N ALA A 276 -5.44 -6.63 -13.70
CA ALA A 276 -6.70 -6.43 -13.00
C ALA A 276 -7.37 -7.77 -12.67
N ILE A 277 -7.39 -8.71 -13.62
CA ILE A 277 -7.94 -10.06 -13.40
C ILE A 277 -7.11 -10.83 -12.36
N GLY A 278 -5.77 -10.77 -12.45
CA GLY A 278 -4.87 -11.36 -11.46
C GLY A 278 -5.04 -10.76 -10.06
N LEU A 279 -5.27 -9.44 -9.98
CA LEU A 279 -5.59 -8.74 -8.74
C LEU A 279 -6.91 -9.23 -8.14
N GLY A 280 -7.96 -9.37 -8.97
CA GLY A 280 -9.23 -9.93 -8.54
C GLY A 280 -9.03 -11.29 -7.88
N VAL A 281 -8.28 -12.18 -8.53
CA VAL A 281 -7.98 -13.51 -7.98
C VAL A 281 -7.16 -13.44 -6.68
N ALA A 282 -6.17 -12.54 -6.58
CA ALA A 282 -5.41 -12.36 -5.34
C ALA A 282 -6.30 -11.90 -4.17
N LEU A 283 -7.24 -10.99 -4.43
CA LEU A 283 -8.18 -10.50 -3.42
C LEU A 283 -9.24 -11.54 -3.05
N GLU A 284 -9.70 -12.37 -3.99
CA GLU A 284 -10.54 -13.52 -3.66
C GLU A 284 -9.83 -14.46 -2.68
N TRP A 285 -8.61 -14.86 -3.02
CA TRP A 285 -7.79 -15.71 -2.18
C TRP A 285 -7.65 -15.11 -0.77
N MET A 286 -7.33 -13.82 -0.66
CA MET A 286 -7.25 -13.14 0.65
C MET A 286 -8.57 -13.14 1.43
N MET A 287 -9.72 -13.04 0.74
CA MET A 287 -11.04 -13.08 1.38
C MET A 287 -11.46 -14.50 1.80
N GLU A 288 -10.93 -15.53 1.14
CA GLU A 288 -11.17 -16.94 1.46
C GLU A 288 -10.31 -17.42 2.64
N LEU A 289 -9.20 -16.75 2.95
CA LEU A 289 -8.41 -17.02 4.15
C LEU A 289 -9.24 -16.78 5.42
N ASP A 290 -8.93 -17.55 6.48
CA ASP A 290 -9.31 -17.18 7.84
C ASP A 290 -8.55 -15.92 8.25
N ARG A 291 -9.14 -14.75 7.97
CA ARG A 291 -8.51 -13.44 8.22
C ARG A 291 -8.21 -13.19 9.69
N ALA A 292 -8.99 -13.77 10.61
CA ALA A 292 -8.74 -13.65 12.03
C ALA A 292 -7.50 -14.47 12.43
N ALA A 293 -7.37 -15.69 11.91
CA ALA A 293 -6.18 -16.51 12.11
C ALA A 293 -4.94 -15.90 11.43
N ALA A 294 -5.07 -15.33 10.24
CA ALA A 294 -3.98 -14.64 9.53
C ALA A 294 -3.46 -13.43 10.31
N LEU A 295 -4.37 -12.59 10.82
CA LEU A 295 -4.00 -11.44 11.67
C LEU A 295 -3.32 -11.90 12.96
N ALA A 296 -3.91 -12.87 13.66
CA ALA A 296 -3.34 -13.41 14.90
C ALA A 296 -1.95 -14.06 14.67
N HIS A 297 -1.73 -14.66 13.50
CA HIS A 297 -0.44 -15.20 13.08
C HIS A 297 0.59 -14.10 12.90
N GLU A 298 0.28 -13.05 12.13
CA GLU A 298 1.18 -11.91 11.94
C GLU A 298 1.48 -11.17 13.25
N GLU A 299 0.49 -10.98 14.13
CA GLU A 299 0.67 -10.40 15.47
C GLU A 299 1.59 -11.26 16.34
N ALA A 300 1.41 -12.58 16.34
CA ALA A 300 2.25 -13.51 17.10
C ALA A 300 3.70 -13.53 16.59
N LEU A 301 3.89 -13.46 15.27
CA LEU A 301 5.22 -13.35 14.65
C LEU A 301 5.87 -12.01 14.96
N PHE A 302 5.12 -10.91 14.88
CA PHE A 302 5.62 -9.59 15.24
C PHE A 302 6.08 -9.55 16.70
N ALA A 303 5.25 -10.04 17.64
CA ALA A 303 5.61 -10.12 19.06
C ALA A 303 6.86 -10.98 19.28
N TYR A 304 6.98 -12.10 18.57
CA TYR A 304 8.17 -12.95 18.62
C TYR A 304 9.41 -12.23 18.07
N ALA A 305 9.28 -11.52 16.96
CA ALA A 305 10.37 -10.72 16.38
C ALA A 305 10.84 -9.63 17.34
N GLU A 306 9.93 -8.89 17.98
CA GLU A 306 10.30 -7.88 18.98
C GLU A 306 11.10 -8.49 20.14
N LEU A 307 10.67 -9.64 20.68
CA LEU A 307 11.39 -10.34 21.74
C LEU A 307 12.79 -10.77 21.29
N ARG A 308 12.93 -11.29 20.07
CA ARG A 308 14.23 -11.72 19.53
C ARG A 308 15.14 -10.53 19.27
N LEU A 309 14.64 -9.48 18.61
CA LEU A 309 15.45 -8.30 18.29
C LEU A 309 15.89 -7.54 19.55
N ALA A 310 15.11 -7.56 20.63
CA ALA A 310 15.49 -6.96 21.91
C ALA A 310 16.72 -7.63 22.55
N THR A 311 17.07 -8.87 22.17
CA THR A 311 18.27 -9.55 22.69
C THR A 311 19.55 -9.17 21.95
N ILE A 312 19.47 -8.41 20.85
CA ILE A 312 20.63 -8.05 20.02
C ILE A 312 21.32 -6.82 20.63
N PRO A 313 22.58 -6.94 21.09
CA PRO A 313 23.28 -5.82 21.71
C PRO A 313 23.37 -4.60 20.79
N GLY A 314 23.00 -3.43 21.32
CA GLY A 314 23.07 -2.14 20.62
C GLY A 314 21.98 -1.91 19.56
N LEU A 315 21.18 -2.92 19.19
CA LEU A 315 20.11 -2.72 18.20
C LEU A 315 19.08 -1.72 18.71
N ARG A 316 18.80 -0.70 17.90
CA ARG A 316 17.76 0.30 18.18
C ARG A 316 16.61 0.13 17.21
N ARG A 317 15.40 -0.07 17.74
CA ARG A 317 14.16 -0.01 16.96
C ARG A 317 13.81 1.43 16.60
N ILE A 318 13.30 1.63 15.39
CA ILE A 318 12.77 2.89 14.87
C ILE A 318 11.28 2.68 14.61
N GLY A 319 10.43 3.40 15.33
CA GLY A 319 9.00 3.12 15.43
C GLY A 319 8.70 2.08 16.51
N THR A 320 8.08 2.52 17.61
CA THR A 320 7.70 1.70 18.78
C THR A 320 6.28 2.01 19.27
N ALA A 321 5.46 2.67 18.43
CA ALA A 321 4.07 2.97 18.71
C ALA A 321 3.29 1.71 19.15
N ALA A 322 2.34 1.87 20.06
CA ALA A 322 1.63 0.74 20.66
C ALA A 322 0.88 -0.12 19.61
N SER A 323 0.19 0.53 18.66
CA SER A 323 -0.52 -0.14 17.56
C SER A 323 0.35 -0.18 16.30
N ARG A 324 0.67 -1.39 15.85
CA ARG A 324 1.66 -1.62 14.79
C ARG A 324 1.45 -2.94 14.08
N ALA A 325 1.81 -2.96 12.80
CA ALA A 325 1.78 -4.14 11.94
C ALA A 325 3.16 -4.77 11.81
N GLY A 326 3.26 -5.81 10.98
CA GLY A 326 4.44 -6.63 10.70
C GLY A 326 5.64 -5.92 10.06
N VAL A 327 5.98 -4.67 10.44
CA VAL A 327 7.12 -3.90 9.89
C VAL A 327 8.08 -3.50 11.01
N LEU A 328 9.34 -3.89 10.87
CA LEU A 328 10.40 -3.68 11.85
C LEU A 328 11.58 -2.93 11.23
N SER A 329 11.62 -1.60 11.36
CA SER A 329 12.81 -0.79 11.05
C SER A 329 13.77 -0.64 12.24
N PHE A 330 15.06 -0.86 12.01
CA PHE A 330 16.07 -0.80 13.06
C PHE A 330 17.41 -0.28 12.54
N THR A 331 18.25 0.14 13.49
CA THR A 331 19.65 0.47 13.27
C THR A 331 20.51 -0.35 14.24
N LEU A 332 21.76 -0.60 13.84
CA LEU A 332 22.77 -1.24 14.68
C LEU A 332 24.02 -0.35 14.70
N PRO A 333 24.49 0.11 15.86
CA PRO A 333 25.73 0.88 15.96
C PRO A 333 26.90 0.13 15.30
N GLY A 334 27.78 0.88 14.64
CA GLY A 334 28.95 0.31 13.96
C GLY A 334 28.67 -0.29 12.57
N ALA A 335 27.41 -0.53 12.20
CA ALA A 335 27.04 -1.11 10.92
C ALA A 335 26.13 -0.17 10.10
N HIS A 336 26.49 0.12 8.85
CA HIS A 336 25.58 0.80 7.94
C HIS A 336 24.42 -0.14 7.59
N PRO A 337 23.15 0.33 7.45
CA PRO A 337 22.02 -0.54 7.11
C PRO A 337 22.22 -1.41 5.87
N ALA A 338 22.96 -0.91 4.87
CA ALA A 338 23.30 -1.68 3.68
C ALA A 338 24.21 -2.88 3.98
N ASP A 339 25.14 -2.73 4.93
CA ASP A 339 26.02 -3.83 5.35
C ASP A 339 25.22 -4.92 6.07
N LEU A 340 24.24 -4.53 6.90
CA LEU A 340 23.31 -5.46 7.53
C LEU A 340 22.54 -6.28 6.49
N ALA A 341 22.00 -5.60 5.46
CA ALA A 341 21.27 -6.28 4.39
C ALA A 341 22.17 -7.23 3.58
N ASN A 342 23.42 -6.85 3.30
CA ASN A 342 24.37 -7.69 2.59
C ASN A 342 24.75 -8.95 3.40
N VAL A 343 25.02 -8.81 4.70
CA VAL A 343 25.31 -9.96 5.57
C VAL A 343 24.10 -10.89 5.68
N LEU A 344 22.90 -10.34 5.83
CA LEU A 344 21.66 -11.13 5.87
C LEU A 344 21.37 -11.83 4.54
N ASP A 345 21.66 -11.19 3.40
CA ASP A 345 21.53 -11.86 2.11
C ASP A 345 22.46 -13.08 2.03
N MET A 346 23.72 -13.00 2.45
CA MET A 346 24.60 -14.20 2.51
C MET A 346 24.04 -15.34 3.37
N GLU A 347 23.15 -15.03 4.32
CA GLU A 347 22.43 -15.99 5.14
C GLU A 347 21.08 -16.44 4.55
N ASN A 348 20.79 -16.07 3.29
CA ASN A 348 19.54 -16.25 2.56
C ASN A 348 18.32 -15.60 3.25
N VAL A 349 18.53 -14.44 3.86
CA VAL A 349 17.51 -13.61 4.52
C VAL A 349 17.40 -12.27 3.80
N ALA A 350 16.28 -12.05 3.10
CA ALA A 350 16.03 -10.80 2.39
C ALA A 350 15.36 -9.77 3.30
N ILE A 351 16.06 -8.66 3.55
CA ILE A 351 15.52 -7.45 4.17
C ILE A 351 15.78 -6.24 3.27
N ARG A 352 15.27 -5.07 3.64
CA ARG A 352 15.55 -3.81 2.92
C ARG A 352 16.39 -2.86 3.75
N ALA A 353 17.30 -2.15 3.09
CA ALA A 353 18.04 -1.04 3.68
C ALA A 353 17.76 0.26 2.91
N GLY A 354 17.72 1.38 3.62
CA GLY A 354 17.62 2.71 3.03
C GLY A 354 16.57 3.59 3.72
N HIS A 355 15.99 4.51 2.94
CA HIS A 355 14.99 5.47 3.43
C HIS A 355 13.56 4.95 3.32
N HIS A 356 13.35 3.79 2.68
CA HIS A 356 12.02 3.19 2.43
C HIS A 356 11.02 4.16 1.77
N CYS A 357 11.51 5.06 0.93
CA CYS A 357 10.69 6.13 0.35
C CYS A 357 9.95 6.97 1.41
N ALA A 358 10.59 7.23 2.56
CA ALA A 358 10.06 7.99 3.69
C ALA A 358 11.17 8.84 4.33
N GLN A 359 11.91 9.61 3.50
CA GLN A 359 13.03 10.43 3.97
C GLN A 359 12.69 11.41 5.11
N PRO A 360 11.52 12.09 5.12
CA PRO A 360 11.13 12.91 6.27
C PRO A 360 11.06 12.15 7.60
N VAL A 361 10.73 10.85 7.57
CA VAL A 361 10.79 9.98 8.76
C VAL A 361 12.23 9.80 9.21
N MET A 362 13.15 9.55 8.28
CA MET A 362 14.58 9.39 8.59
C MET A 362 15.14 10.66 9.24
N GLU A 363 14.80 11.83 8.70
CA GLU A 363 15.15 13.13 9.25
C GLU A 363 14.59 13.33 10.67
N ARG A 364 13.30 13.03 10.89
CA ARG A 364 12.64 13.14 12.20
C ARG A 364 13.26 12.26 13.28
N PHE A 365 13.77 11.09 12.91
CA PHE A 365 14.44 10.17 13.83
C PHE A 365 15.96 10.38 13.92
N GLY A 366 16.52 11.33 13.15
CA GLY A 366 17.94 11.66 13.15
C GLY A 366 18.83 10.53 12.64
N VAL A 367 18.33 9.74 11.68
CA VAL A 367 19.07 8.60 11.09
C VAL A 367 19.22 8.79 9.58
N PRO A 368 20.36 8.44 8.97
CA PRO A 368 20.51 8.56 7.52
C PRO A 368 19.71 7.49 6.77
N ALA A 369 19.57 6.30 7.35
CA ALA A 369 18.82 5.16 6.80
C ALA A 369 18.50 4.16 7.92
N THR A 370 17.62 3.20 7.62
CA THR A 370 17.34 2.05 8.49
C THR A 370 17.40 0.75 7.71
N ALA A 371 17.67 -0.35 8.41
CA ALA A 371 17.36 -1.70 7.93
C ALA A 371 15.90 -2.00 8.30
N ARG A 372 15.17 -2.74 7.47
CA ARG A 372 13.76 -3.04 7.65
C ARG A 372 13.47 -4.49 7.29
N ALA A 373 13.00 -5.24 8.28
CA ALA A 373 12.34 -6.52 8.06
C ALA A 373 10.82 -6.30 8.07
N SER A 374 10.11 -6.90 7.12
CA SER A 374 8.66 -6.82 7.04
C SER A 374 8.05 -8.18 6.72
N LEU A 375 7.09 -8.57 7.54
CA LEU A 375 6.41 -9.85 7.52
C LEU A 375 5.29 -9.85 6.47
N GLY A 376 4.94 -11.05 6.03
CA GLY A 376 3.68 -11.32 5.37
C GLY A 376 3.02 -12.57 5.93
N VAL A 377 1.80 -12.83 5.48
CA VAL A 377 1.00 -14.01 5.80
C VAL A 377 1.72 -15.37 5.65
N TYR A 378 2.76 -15.46 4.81
CA TYR A 378 3.59 -16.67 4.60
C TYR A 378 4.88 -16.71 5.45
N SER A 379 5.16 -15.66 6.24
CA SER A 379 6.31 -15.62 7.13
C SER A 379 6.15 -16.62 8.27
N SER A 380 7.27 -17.00 8.88
CA SER A 380 7.34 -18.01 9.94
C SER A 380 8.27 -17.60 11.08
N ARG A 381 8.22 -18.35 12.19
CA ARG A 381 9.19 -18.17 13.29
C ARG A 381 10.62 -18.48 12.86
N GLU A 382 10.80 -19.44 11.94
CA GLU A 382 12.10 -19.79 11.40
C GLU A 382 12.71 -18.62 10.62
N ASP A 383 11.91 -17.87 9.84
CA ASP A 383 12.39 -16.67 9.15
C ASP A 383 12.93 -15.62 10.16
N ILE A 384 12.25 -15.46 11.30
CA ILE A 384 12.66 -14.55 12.39
C ILE A 384 13.92 -15.06 13.11
N ASP A 385 14.01 -16.37 13.35
CA ASP A 385 15.17 -16.99 13.98
C ASP A 385 16.43 -16.77 13.14
N ARG A 386 16.28 -16.85 11.82
CA ARG A 386 17.35 -16.62 10.85
C ARG A 386 17.72 -15.15 10.71
N LEU A 387 16.74 -14.24 10.73
CA LEU A 387 16.98 -12.81 10.85
C LEU A 387 17.83 -12.51 12.11
N HIS A 388 17.42 -13.06 13.25
CA HIS A 388 18.13 -12.87 14.52
C HIS A 388 19.56 -13.42 14.46
N ALA A 389 19.74 -14.65 13.98
CA ALA A 389 21.06 -15.26 13.84
C ALA A 389 21.99 -14.44 12.93
N GLY A 390 21.47 -13.96 11.79
CA GLY A 390 22.23 -13.09 10.87
C GLY A 390 22.60 -11.75 11.50
N LEU A 391 21.71 -11.12 12.26
CA LEU A 391 22.03 -9.89 12.98
C LEU A 391 23.05 -10.10 14.10
N MET A 392 23.02 -11.24 14.79
CA MET A 392 24.08 -11.60 15.75
C MET A 392 25.43 -11.79 15.06
N THR A 393 25.45 -12.25 13.80
CA THR A 393 26.65 -12.25 12.97
C THR A 393 27.12 -10.82 12.69
N CYS A 394 26.22 -9.90 12.33
CA CYS A 394 26.57 -8.49 12.16
C CYS A 394 27.18 -7.88 13.44
N VAL A 395 26.65 -8.19 14.62
CA VAL A 395 27.23 -7.74 15.90
C VAL A 395 28.67 -8.25 16.05
N ARG A 396 28.99 -9.49 15.66
CA ARG A 396 30.37 -10.00 15.72
C ARG A 396 31.31 -9.36 14.70
N LEU A 397 30.78 -8.88 13.57
CA LEU A 397 31.57 -8.29 12.49
C LEU A 397 31.82 -6.78 12.68
N PHE A 398 30.86 -6.07 13.27
CA PHE A 398 30.84 -4.61 13.33
C PHE A 398 30.78 -4.03 14.75
N GLY A 399 30.60 -4.87 15.78
CA GLY A 399 30.43 -4.48 17.18
C GLY A 399 31.69 -4.54 18.03
#